data_AF-A0A2K3KPN9-F1
#
_entry.id   AF-A0A2K3KPN9-F1
#
_cell.length_a   1.000
_cell.length_b   1.000
_cell.length_c   1.000
_cell.angle_alpha   90.00
_cell.angle_beta   90.00
_cell.angle_gamma   90.00
#
_symmetry.space_group_name_H-M   'P 1'
#
loop_
_entity.id
_entity.type
_entity.pdbx_description
1 polymer ?
#
loop_
_entity_poly.entity_id
_entity_poly.type
_entity_poly.pdbx_seq_one_letter_code
_entity_poly.pdbx_strand_id
1 'polypeptide(L)'
;MANKSVEKYTHYYERWATYHSSRQKALVDLQRMHTVYIEKLSDSQCQVKSQLKFITEAWLQIVECRRVLKWTYVYGYYLPDNQHAKKQFFEFLQGEAESVLERLHGCAEKELQVFLSDDVAQSKEFNDKELQDVAPSKEFNDKELQDVAPSKEFDDKELQVLL
;
A
#
# COMPACT_ATOMS: atom_id res chain seq x y z
N MET A 1 -16.62 33.26 9.70
CA MET A 1 -16.63 31.90 10.28
C MET A 1 -17.12 30.85 9.28
N ALA A 2 -18.18 31.11 8.49
CA ALA A 2 -18.69 30.18 7.48
C ALA A 2 -17.66 29.72 6.40
N ASN A 3 -16.74 30.60 5.98
CA ASN A 3 -15.76 30.23 4.94
C ASN A 3 -14.71 29.22 5.43
N LYS A 4 -14.20 29.38 6.66
CA LYS A 4 -13.17 28.50 7.23
C LYS A 4 -13.66 27.07 7.46
N SER A 5 -14.92 26.89 7.85
CA SER A 5 -15.52 25.56 8.03
C SER A 5 -15.74 24.85 6.69
N VAL A 6 -16.09 25.59 5.64
CA VAL A 6 -16.25 25.04 4.28
C VAL A 6 -14.89 24.67 3.71
N GLU A 7 -13.89 25.54 3.81
CA GLU A 7 -12.50 25.25 3.38
C GLU A 7 -11.93 24.00 4.07
N LYS A 8 -12.13 23.87 5.39
CA LYS A 8 -11.73 22.67 6.14
C LYS A 8 -12.44 21.43 5.59
N TYR A 9 -13.76 21.47 5.45
CA TYR A 9 -14.52 20.34 4.92
C TYR A 9 -14.04 19.93 3.53
N THR A 10 -13.90 20.88 2.60
CA THR A 10 -13.45 20.64 1.24
C THR A 10 -12.09 19.94 1.23
N HIS A 11 -11.11 20.43 2.00
CA HIS A 11 -9.78 19.83 2.07
C HIS A 11 -9.81 18.35 2.48
N TYR A 12 -10.52 18.02 3.56
CA TYR A 12 -10.58 16.63 4.05
C TYR A 12 -11.43 15.73 3.14
N TYR A 13 -12.52 16.25 2.57
CA TYR A 13 -13.39 15.49 1.67
C TYR A 13 -12.68 15.15 0.36
N GLU A 14 -11.98 16.09 -0.26
CA GLU A 14 -11.24 15.85 -1.50
C GLU A 14 -10.21 14.74 -1.32
N ARG A 15 -9.45 14.78 -0.22
CA ARG A 15 -8.45 13.75 0.10
C ARG A 15 -9.10 12.40 0.34
N TRP A 16 -10.18 12.35 1.12
CA TRP A 16 -10.97 11.13 1.31
C TRP A 16 -11.43 10.53 -0.04
N ALA A 17 -11.96 11.37 -0.93
CA ALA A 17 -12.46 10.96 -2.23
C ALA A 17 -11.33 10.45 -3.13
N THR A 18 -10.16 11.11 -3.13
CA THR A 18 -8.96 10.64 -3.84
C THR A 18 -8.52 9.26 -3.38
N TYR A 19 -8.46 9.00 -2.07
CA TYR A 19 -8.10 7.69 -1.55
C TYR A 19 -9.16 6.62 -1.84
N HIS A 20 -10.44 6.98 -1.81
CA HIS A 20 -11.50 6.08 -2.21
C HIS A 20 -11.38 5.65 -3.68
N SER A 21 -11.27 6.60 -4.61
CA SER A 21 -11.18 6.33 -6.05
C SER A 21 -9.87 5.61 -6.40
N SER A 22 -8.75 6.01 -5.81
CA SER A 22 -7.45 5.34 -6.05
C SER A 22 -7.42 3.91 -5.51
N ARG A 23 -8.14 3.61 -4.42
CA ARG A 23 -8.31 2.22 -3.96
C ARG A 23 -9.07 1.37 -4.97
N GLN A 24 -10.13 1.91 -5.57
CA GLN A 24 -10.89 1.19 -6.59
C GLN A 24 -10.03 0.89 -7.82
N LYS A 25 -9.19 1.85 -8.24
CA LYS A 25 -8.20 1.62 -9.30
C LYS A 25 -7.22 0.51 -8.90
N ALA A 26 -6.64 0.57 -7.69
CA ALA A 26 -5.69 -0.43 -7.20
C ALA A 26 -6.29 -1.85 -7.12
N LEU A 27 -7.60 -1.99 -6.84
CA LEU A 27 -8.29 -3.29 -6.88
C LEU A 27 -8.37 -3.85 -8.31
N VAL A 28 -8.68 -3.01 -9.29
CA VAL A 28 -8.70 -3.41 -10.70
C VAL A 28 -7.30 -3.80 -11.17
N ASP A 29 -6.29 -3.04 -10.77
CA ASP A 29 -4.89 -3.32 -11.10
C ASP A 29 -4.41 -4.62 -10.42
N LEU A 30 -4.75 -4.85 -9.15
CA LEU A 30 -4.50 -6.12 -8.46
C LEU A 30 -5.12 -7.32 -9.19
N GLN A 31 -6.38 -7.20 -9.62
CA GLN A 31 -7.04 -8.27 -10.39
C GLN A 31 -6.27 -8.56 -11.68
N ARG A 32 -5.90 -7.51 -12.44
CA ARG A 32 -5.11 -7.66 -13.66
C ARG A 32 -3.75 -8.29 -13.39
N MET A 33 -3.10 -7.89 -12.30
CA MET A 33 -1.83 -8.46 -11.86
C MET A 33 -1.93 -9.96 -11.59
N HIS A 34 -2.96 -10.37 -10.85
CA HIS A 34 -3.18 -11.77 -10.53
C HIS A 34 -3.54 -12.62 -11.76
N THR A 35 -4.43 -12.14 -12.64
CA THR A 35 -4.93 -12.95 -13.76
C THR A 35 -4.05 -12.94 -15.00
N VAL A 36 -3.32 -11.85 -15.25
CA VAL A 36 -2.54 -11.69 -16.50
C VAL A 36 -1.05 -11.65 -16.23
N TYR A 37 -0.60 -10.80 -15.30
CA TYR A 37 0.82 -10.50 -15.20
C TYR A 37 1.61 -11.53 -14.42
N ILE A 38 1.02 -12.21 -13.42
CA ILE A 38 1.71 -13.31 -12.73
C ILE A 38 1.99 -14.49 -13.66
N GLU A 39 1.06 -14.81 -14.57
CA GLU A 39 1.31 -15.87 -15.55
C GLU A 39 2.43 -15.50 -16.49
N LYS A 40 2.39 -14.28 -17.05
CA LYS A 40 3.44 -13.77 -17.91
C LYS A 40 4.81 -13.71 -17.24
N LEU A 41 4.89 -13.29 -15.97
CA LEU A 41 6.13 -13.25 -15.20
C LEU A 41 6.67 -14.66 -14.92
N SER A 42 5.77 -15.61 -14.64
CA SER A 42 6.15 -17.01 -14.44
C SER A 42 6.79 -17.58 -15.70
N ASP A 43 6.21 -17.29 -16.86
CA ASP A 43 6.72 -17.73 -18.16
C ASP A 43 8.03 -17.03 -18.56
N SER A 44 8.12 -15.71 -18.38
CA SER A 44 9.29 -14.92 -18.81
C SER A 44 10.52 -15.10 -17.92
N GLN A 45 10.32 -15.23 -16.60
CA GLN A 45 11.40 -15.38 -15.63
C GLN A 45 11.70 -16.84 -15.28
N CYS A 46 10.99 -17.80 -15.89
CA CYS A 46 11.06 -19.23 -15.56
C CYS A 46 10.90 -19.51 -14.05
N GLN A 47 10.07 -18.70 -13.37
CA GLN A 47 9.82 -18.81 -11.93
C GLN A 47 8.50 -19.53 -11.66
N VAL A 48 8.43 -20.23 -10.53
CA VAL A 48 7.18 -20.86 -10.06
C VAL A 48 6.26 -19.78 -9.50
N LYS A 49 4.96 -19.81 -9.84
CA LYS A 49 3.96 -18.85 -9.36
C LYS A 49 3.97 -18.62 -7.83
N SER A 50 4.31 -19.64 -7.04
CA SER A 50 4.44 -19.52 -5.58
C SER A 50 5.55 -18.56 -5.14
N GLN A 51 6.63 -18.45 -5.91
CA GLN A 51 7.72 -17.50 -5.65
C GLN A 51 7.33 -16.07 -6.01
N LEU A 52 6.27 -15.87 -6.79
CA LEU A 52 5.75 -14.55 -7.18
C LEU A 52 4.63 -14.05 -6.25
N LYS A 53 4.30 -14.79 -5.17
CA LYS A 53 3.22 -14.46 -4.25
C LYS A 53 3.40 -13.07 -3.60
N PHE A 54 4.64 -12.67 -3.34
CA PHE A 54 4.96 -11.36 -2.76
C PHE A 54 4.43 -10.18 -3.59
N ILE A 55 4.30 -10.34 -4.92
CA ILE A 55 3.74 -9.31 -5.81
C ILE A 55 2.26 -9.10 -5.49
N THR A 56 1.51 -10.18 -5.30
CA THR A 56 0.10 -10.11 -4.91
C THR A 56 -0.05 -9.49 -3.53
N GLU A 57 0.81 -9.88 -2.59
CA GLU A 57 0.82 -9.34 -1.22
C GLU A 57 1.12 -7.83 -1.22
N ALA A 58 2.06 -7.36 -2.05
CA ALA A 58 2.35 -5.93 -2.21
C ALA A 58 1.13 -5.14 -2.71
N TRP A 59 0.40 -5.64 -3.71
CA TRP A 59 -0.82 -5.01 -4.21
C TRP A 59 -1.96 -5.00 -3.19
N LEU A 60 -2.13 -6.08 -2.43
CA LEU A 60 -3.06 -6.11 -1.30
C LEU A 60 -2.70 -5.06 -0.25
N GLN A 61 -1.41 -4.94 0.09
CA GLN A 61 -0.93 -3.92 1.02
C GLN A 61 -1.21 -2.49 0.51
N ILE A 62 -1.05 -2.23 -0.80
CA ILE A 62 -1.40 -0.94 -1.42
C ILE A 62 -2.90 -0.64 -1.24
N VAL A 63 -3.77 -1.61 -1.52
CA VAL A 63 -5.24 -1.47 -1.36
C VAL A 63 -5.60 -1.15 0.09
N GLU A 64 -4.98 -1.84 1.04
CA GLU A 64 -5.23 -1.65 2.47
C GLU A 64 -4.69 -0.31 2.98
N CYS A 65 -3.49 0.10 2.57
CA CYS A 65 -2.95 1.41 2.90
C CYS A 65 -3.88 2.54 2.40
N ARG A 66 -4.42 2.44 1.17
CA ARG A 66 -5.39 3.41 0.65
C ARG A 66 -6.70 3.41 1.46
N ARG A 67 -7.16 2.26 1.94
CA ARG A 67 -8.31 2.15 2.86
C ARG A 67 -8.05 2.88 4.17
N VAL A 68 -6.89 2.67 4.79
CA VAL A 68 -6.50 3.30 6.05
C VAL A 68 -6.35 4.80 5.87
N LEU A 69 -5.58 5.26 4.88
CA LEU A 69 -5.36 6.68 4.59
C LEU A 69 -6.67 7.43 4.34
N LYS A 70 -7.62 6.83 3.61
CA LYS A 70 -8.97 7.41 3.49
C LYS A 70 -9.58 7.77 4.85
N TRP A 71 -9.48 6.87 5.82
CA TRP A 71 -10.06 7.08 7.16
C TRP A 71 -9.20 7.98 8.05
N THR A 72 -7.89 8.09 7.82
CA THR A 72 -7.06 9.06 8.54
C THR A 72 -7.50 10.50 8.26
N TYR A 73 -7.95 10.82 7.03
CA TYR A 73 -8.52 12.14 6.75
C TYR A 73 -9.83 12.40 7.50
N VAL A 74 -10.70 11.39 7.68
CA VAL A 74 -11.91 11.54 8.51
C VAL A 74 -11.52 11.81 9.96
N TYR A 75 -10.56 11.05 10.49
CA TYR A 75 -10.05 11.25 11.83
C TYR A 75 -9.43 12.66 12.00
N GLY A 76 -8.62 13.11 11.05
CA GLY A 76 -7.99 14.42 11.05
C GLY A 76 -9.01 15.57 11.02
N TYR A 77 -10.14 15.41 10.32
CA TYR A 77 -11.22 16.40 10.31
C TYR A 77 -11.79 16.66 11.71
N TYR A 78 -12.02 15.58 12.47
CA TYR A 78 -12.59 15.64 13.82
C TYR A 78 -11.56 15.92 14.92
N LEU A 79 -10.26 15.99 14.59
CA LEU A 79 -9.24 16.27 15.58
C LEU A 79 -9.39 17.71 16.12
N PRO A 80 -9.50 17.90 17.45
CA PRO A 80 -9.70 19.22 18.04
C PRO A 80 -8.49 20.15 17.83
N ASP A 81 -8.75 21.42 17.50
CA ASP A 81 -7.69 22.39 17.24
C ASP A 81 -6.85 22.72 18.49
N ASN A 82 -7.35 22.48 19.70
CA ASN A 82 -6.61 22.69 20.95
C ASN A 82 -5.55 21.62 21.23
N GLN A 83 -5.49 20.53 20.44
CA GLN A 83 -4.53 19.44 20.59
C GLN A 83 -3.38 19.55 19.57
N HIS A 84 -2.71 20.71 19.53
CA HIS A 84 -1.70 21.03 18.51
C HIS A 84 -0.60 19.96 18.36
N ALA A 85 0.03 19.53 19.47
CA ALA A 85 1.09 18.53 19.42
C ALA A 85 0.62 17.19 18.84
N LYS A 86 -0.60 16.75 19.21
CA LYS A 86 -1.21 15.52 18.69
C LYS A 86 -1.51 15.64 17.20
N LYS A 87 -2.02 16.80 16.77
CA LYS A 87 -2.29 17.08 15.36
C LYS A 87 -1.03 17.05 14.51
N GLN A 88 0.02 17.73 14.94
CA GLN A 88 1.31 17.73 14.25
C GLN A 88 1.92 16.32 14.15
N PHE A 89 1.88 15.56 15.24
CA PHE A 89 2.38 14.19 15.23
C PHE A 89 1.55 13.27 14.32
N PHE A 90 0.22 13.42 14.34
CA PHE A 90 -0.67 12.70 13.45
C PHE A 90 -0.40 13.02 11.97
N GLU A 91 -0.28 14.31 11.62
CA GLU A 91 0.01 14.76 10.25
C GLU A 91 1.37 14.25 9.76
N PHE A 92 2.37 14.23 10.65
CA PHE A 92 3.66 13.63 10.37
C PHE A 92 3.53 12.13 10.04
N LEU A 93 2.87 11.34 10.90
CA LEU A 93 2.67 9.90 10.66
C LEU A 93 1.83 9.64 9.40
N GLN A 94 0.82 10.47 9.13
CA GLN A 94 0.02 10.39 7.91
C GLN A 94 0.92 10.60 6.68
N GLY A 95 1.76 11.65 6.68
CA GLY A 95 2.69 11.92 5.58
C GLY A 95 3.70 10.80 5.34
N GLU A 96 4.25 10.20 6.41
CA GLU A 96 5.15 9.05 6.29
C GLU A 96 4.44 7.85 5.64
N ALA A 97 3.20 7.56 6.06
CA ALA A 97 2.41 6.47 5.50
C ALA A 97 2.07 6.72 4.01
N GLU A 98 1.75 7.96 3.63
CA GLU A 98 1.52 8.34 2.22
C GLU A 98 2.78 8.15 1.38
N SER A 99 3.94 8.60 1.87
CA SER A 99 5.23 8.46 1.19
C SER A 99 5.60 6.99 0.95
N VAL A 100 5.47 6.16 1.99
CA VAL A 100 5.76 4.72 1.89
C VAL A 100 4.79 4.02 0.94
N LEU A 101 3.50 4.37 0.98
CA LEU A 101 2.50 3.84 0.04
C LEU A 101 2.87 4.17 -1.41
N GLU A 102 3.18 5.43 -1.71
CA GLU A 102 3.48 5.83 -3.09
C GLU A 102 4.79 5.21 -3.59
N ARG A 103 5.77 4.99 -2.71
CA ARG A 103 6.98 4.21 -3.05
C ARG A 103 6.65 2.76 -3.40
N LEU A 104 5.90 2.07 -2.54
CA LEU A 104 5.48 0.67 -2.78
C LEU A 104 4.68 0.55 -4.08
N HIS A 105 3.76 1.48 -4.30
CA HIS A 105 2.96 1.52 -5.52
C HIS A 105 3.80 1.79 -6.77
N GLY A 106 4.80 2.67 -6.68
CA GLY A 106 5.78 2.89 -7.75
C GLY A 106 6.53 1.62 -8.15
N CYS A 107 7.02 0.86 -7.17
CA CYS A 107 7.69 -0.41 -7.42
C CYS A 107 6.75 -1.41 -8.10
N ALA A 108 5.51 -1.54 -7.60
CA ALA A 108 4.53 -2.50 -8.10
C ALA A 108 3.96 -2.15 -9.49
N GLU A 109 3.77 -0.86 -9.80
CA GLU A 109 3.17 -0.40 -11.07
C GLU A 109 4.21 -0.17 -12.17
N LYS A 110 5.39 0.38 -11.84
CA LYS A 110 6.37 0.84 -12.85
C LYS A 110 7.58 -0.05 -12.94
N GLU A 111 8.24 -0.32 -11.82
CA GLU A 111 9.49 -1.09 -11.83
C GLU A 111 9.25 -2.55 -12.23
N LEU A 112 8.11 -3.12 -11.80
CA LEU A 112 7.72 -4.47 -12.20
C LEU A 112 7.49 -4.63 -13.71
N GLN A 113 7.09 -3.56 -14.41
CA GLN A 113 6.84 -3.62 -15.87
C GLN A 113 8.10 -3.92 -16.67
N VAL A 114 9.28 -3.56 -16.16
CA VAL A 114 10.55 -3.83 -16.81
C VAL A 114 10.77 -5.33 -17.00
N PHE A 115 10.33 -6.14 -16.03
CA PHE A 115 10.45 -7.61 -16.06
C PHE A 115 9.36 -8.30 -16.88
N LEU A 116 8.33 -7.55 -17.29
CA LEU A 116 7.25 -8.00 -18.17
C LEU A 116 7.53 -7.74 -19.66
N SER A 117 8.46 -6.83 -19.98
CA SER A 117 8.92 -6.57 -21.34
C SER A 117 9.87 -7.68 -21.82
N ASP A 118 9.65 -8.18 -23.04
CA ASP A 118 10.38 -9.29 -23.68
C ASP A 118 11.88 -9.03 -23.99
N ASP A 119 12.50 -8.02 -23.38
CA ASP A 119 13.93 -7.76 -23.56
C ASP A 119 14.74 -8.80 -22.77
N VAL A 120 15.17 -9.83 -23.49
CA VAL A 120 15.90 -11.05 -23.10
C VAL A 120 17.18 -10.82 -22.25
N ALA A 121 17.58 -9.58 -21.98
CA ALA A 121 18.87 -9.24 -21.38
C ALA A 121 18.94 -9.30 -19.85
N GLN A 122 17.82 -9.42 -19.11
CA GLN A 122 17.79 -9.09 -17.66
C GLN A 122 17.43 -10.22 -16.70
N SER A 123 17.33 -11.48 -17.16
CA SER A 123 16.98 -12.63 -16.29
C SER A 123 17.96 -12.89 -15.13
N LYS A 124 19.16 -12.27 -15.13
CA LYS A 124 20.13 -12.35 -14.03
C LYS A 124 19.94 -11.31 -12.93
N GLU A 125 19.18 -10.23 -13.16
CA GLU A 125 19.07 -9.11 -12.21
C GLU A 125 17.89 -9.25 -11.23
N PHE A 126 16.94 -10.16 -11.52
CA PHE A 126 15.76 -10.41 -10.68
C PHE A 126 16.10 -11.06 -9.33
N ASN A 127 17.08 -11.98 -9.31
CA ASN A 127 17.45 -12.72 -8.09
C ASN A 127 18.43 -11.94 -7.17
N ASP A 128 19.16 -10.96 -7.68
CA ASP A 128 20.14 -10.21 -6.86
C ASP A 128 19.48 -9.11 -6.02
N LYS A 129 18.27 -8.66 -6.37
CA LYS A 129 17.54 -7.63 -5.60
C LYS A 129 16.83 -8.17 -4.35
N GLU A 130 16.61 -9.47 -4.23
CA GLU A 130 16.05 -10.07 -3.01
C GLU A 130 17.00 -9.94 -1.79
N LEU A 131 18.31 -9.79 -1.99
CA LEU A 131 19.28 -9.76 -0.90
C LEU A 131 19.71 -8.37 -0.42
N GLN A 132 19.36 -7.29 -1.11
CA GLN A 132 19.92 -5.96 -0.79
C GLN A 132 18.94 -5.00 -0.09
N ASP A 133 17.63 -5.20 -0.25
CA ASP A 133 16.60 -4.34 0.38
C ASP A 133 16.07 -4.87 1.73
N VAL A 134 16.52 -6.05 2.17
CA VAL A 134 16.25 -6.60 3.52
C VAL A 134 17.46 -6.39 4.43
N ALA A 135 17.94 -5.15 4.54
CA ALA A 135 18.80 -4.77 5.66
C ALA A 135 17.90 -4.43 6.86
N PRO A 136 18.05 -5.10 8.01
CA PRO A 136 17.20 -4.84 9.17
C PRO A 136 17.47 -3.43 9.67
N SER A 137 16.46 -2.58 9.58
CA SER A 137 16.44 -1.32 10.32
C SER A 137 16.38 -1.67 11.80
N LYS A 138 17.52 -1.51 12.46
CA LYS A 138 17.76 -1.33 13.91
C LYS A 138 16.55 -1.61 14.81
N GLU A 139 16.62 -2.74 15.52
CA GLU A 139 16.04 -3.02 16.84
C GLU A 139 14.74 -2.28 17.16
N PHE A 140 13.63 -2.81 16.64
CA PHE A 140 12.33 -2.64 17.30
C PHE A 140 12.26 -3.68 18.43
N ASN A 141 12.21 -3.20 19.67
CA ASN A 141 12.39 -4.01 20.87
C ASN A 141 11.27 -5.07 21.00
N ASP A 142 11.63 -6.35 21.14
CA ASP A 142 10.76 -7.55 21.14
C ASP A 142 9.67 -7.60 22.23
N LYS A 143 9.49 -6.54 23.04
CA LYS A 143 8.53 -6.51 24.15
C LYS A 143 7.14 -5.99 23.82
N GLU A 144 6.92 -5.33 22.68
CA GLU A 144 5.58 -4.82 22.32
C GLU A 144 4.80 -5.72 21.35
N LEU A 145 5.39 -6.82 20.87
CA LEU A 145 4.74 -7.71 19.90
C LEU A 145 3.82 -8.77 20.55
N GLN A 146 3.68 -8.79 21.88
CA GLN A 146 2.78 -9.73 22.56
C GLN A 146 1.32 -9.27 22.64
N ASP A 147 1.02 -8.02 22.28
CA ASP A 147 -0.36 -7.50 22.27
C ASP A 147 -0.94 -7.31 20.85
N VAL A 148 -0.21 -7.71 19.80
CA VAL A 148 -0.72 -7.70 18.43
C VAL A 148 -1.44 -9.02 18.18
N ALA A 149 -2.78 -8.95 18.12
CA ALA A 149 -3.65 -10.07 17.81
C ALA A 149 -3.16 -10.83 16.55
N PRO A 150 -3.26 -12.16 16.52
CA PRO A 150 -2.73 -12.96 15.43
C PRO A 150 -3.34 -12.54 14.10
N SER A 151 -2.49 -12.40 13.09
CA SER A 151 -2.84 -12.17 11.70
C SER A 151 -3.93 -13.15 11.28
N LYS A 152 -5.15 -12.66 11.06
CA LYS A 152 -6.21 -13.48 10.49
C LYS A 152 -5.81 -13.86 9.06
N GLU A 153 -5.82 -15.15 8.75
CA GLU A 153 -5.99 -15.59 7.37
C GLU A 153 -7.35 -15.09 6.89
N PHE A 154 -7.34 -14.22 5.88
CA PHE A 154 -8.55 -13.70 5.28
C PHE A 154 -9.10 -14.75 4.29
N ASP A 155 -10.24 -15.35 4.66
CA ASP A 155 -11.03 -16.25 3.80
C ASP A 155 -11.58 -15.48 2.58
N ASP A 156 -11.83 -16.18 1.46
CA ASP A 156 -12.35 -15.65 0.19
C ASP A 156 -13.66 -14.84 0.36
N LYS A 157 -14.37 -15.07 1.47
CA LYS A 157 -15.57 -14.30 1.86
C LYS A 157 -15.26 -12.91 2.43
N GLU A 158 -14.12 -12.71 3.09
CA GLU A 158 -13.74 -11.38 3.59
C GLU A 158 -13.22 -10.48 2.45
N LEU A 159 -12.71 -11.05 1.35
CA LEU A 159 -12.44 -10.31 0.12
C LEU A 159 -13.71 -9.69 -0.49
N GLN A 160 -14.88 -10.32 -0.30
CA GLN A 160 -16.16 -9.73 -0.73
C GLN A 160 -16.63 -8.58 0.16
N VAL A 161 -16.15 -8.49 1.41
CA VAL A 161 -16.42 -7.34 2.30
C VAL A 161 -15.52 -6.14 1.95
N LEU A 162 -14.44 -6.38 1.20
CA LEU A 162 -13.53 -5.35 0.69
C LEU A 162 -14.00 -4.71 -0.63
N LEU A 163 -14.99 -5.30 -1.32
CA LEU A 163 -15.71 -4.71 -2.46
C LEU A 163 -16.78 -3.71 -1.97
#